data_AF-A0AAV3XD92-F1
#
_entry.id   AF-A0AAV3XD92-F1
#
_cell.length_a   1.000
_cell.length_b   1.000
_cell.length_c   1.000
_cell.angle_alpha   90.00
_cell.angle_beta   90.00
_cell.angle_gamma   90.00
#
_symmetry.space_group_name_H-M   'P 1'
#
loop_
_entity.id
_entity.type
_entity.pdbx_description
1 polymer ?
#
loop_
_entity_poly.entity_id
_entity_poly.type
_entity_poly.pdbx_seq_one_letter_code
_entity_poly.pdbx_strand_id
1 'polypeptide(L)'
;MAENLLAQWHQLFPNNKVVCICGNLHSRLAPLPEDCADLWPSFAAHIQRLRTDVKVKSINIIFHDGAFFNMEVRNFVSKPIQEPYFSEDKKLGHTAALHLPYATPATFLSPPS
;
A
#
# COMPACT_ATOMS: atom_id res chain seq x y z
N MET A 1 0.96 5.40 -13.22
CA MET A 1 -0.13 4.77 -12.44
C MET A 1 -1.21 5.76 -12.02
N ALA A 2 -0.87 6.84 -11.29
CA ALA A 2 -1.86 7.79 -10.76
C ALA A 2 -2.71 8.47 -11.85
N GLU A 3 -2.07 9.00 -12.89
CA GLU A 3 -2.77 9.64 -14.02
C GLU A 3 -3.72 8.68 -14.74
N ASN A 4 -3.28 7.46 -15.03
CA ASN A 4 -4.13 6.43 -15.65
C ASN A 4 -5.36 6.12 -14.81
N LEU A 5 -5.20 6.00 -13.48
CA LEU A 5 -6.34 5.80 -12.59
C LEU A 5 -7.29 7.00 -12.68
N LEU A 6 -6.78 8.22 -12.58
CA LEU A 6 -7.62 9.42 -12.60
C LEU A 6 -8.40 9.56 -13.90
N ALA A 7 -7.78 9.25 -15.04
CA ALA A 7 -8.45 9.25 -16.34
C ALA A 7 -9.59 8.23 -16.37
N GLN A 8 -9.35 6.98 -15.96
CA GLN A 8 -10.37 5.93 -15.96
C GLN A 8 -11.46 6.19 -14.91
N TRP A 9 -11.09 6.66 -13.73
CA TRP A 9 -12.03 6.99 -12.67
C TRP A 9 -12.99 8.10 -13.13
N HIS A 10 -12.47 9.17 -13.74
CA HIS A 10 -13.29 10.24 -14.27
C HIS A 10 -14.25 9.76 -15.37
N GLN A 11 -13.77 8.88 -16.27
CA GLN A 11 -14.57 8.37 -17.38
C GLN A 11 -15.67 7.39 -16.93
N LEU A 12 -15.33 6.46 -16.05
CA LEU A 12 -16.20 5.32 -15.73
C LEU A 12 -17.04 5.56 -14.48
N PHE A 13 -16.51 6.25 -13.47
CA PHE A 13 -17.12 6.36 -12.15
C PHE A 13 -16.94 7.74 -11.49
N PRO A 14 -17.33 8.86 -12.15
CA PRO A 14 -16.94 10.21 -11.76
C PRO A 14 -17.36 10.63 -10.34
N ASN A 15 -18.39 10.01 -9.78
CA ASN A 15 -18.96 10.35 -8.47
C ASN A 15 -18.74 9.26 -7.39
N ASN A 16 -18.04 8.18 -7.73
CA ASN A 16 -17.88 7.05 -6.82
C ASN A 16 -16.58 7.18 -6.04
N LYS A 17 -16.55 6.59 -4.83
CA LYS A 17 -15.29 6.34 -4.12
C LYS A 17 -14.57 5.18 -4.78
N VAL A 18 -13.24 5.25 -4.81
CA VAL A 18 -12.37 4.21 -5.38
C VAL A 18 -11.45 3.66 -4.30
N VAL A 19 -11.30 2.34 -4.26
CA VAL A 19 -10.30 1.65 -3.44
C VAL A 19 -9.20 1.14 -4.37
N CYS A 20 -7.96 1.48 -4.05
CA CYS A 20 -6.79 1.04 -4.80
C CYS A 20 -5.96 0.09 -3.93
N ILE A 21 -5.46 -0.99 -4.53
CA ILE A 21 -4.58 -1.95 -3.87
C ILE A 21 -3.20 -1.81 -4.50
N CYS A 22 -2.19 -1.54 -3.69
CA CYS A 22 -0.79 -1.37 -4.12
C CYS A 22 0.16 -1.70 -2.96
N GLY A 23 1.46 -1.83 -3.26
CA GLY A 23 2.48 -2.03 -2.22
C GLY A 23 2.58 -0.81 -1.28
N ASN A 24 2.99 -1.04 -0.02
CA ASN A 24 2.99 -0.02 1.02
C ASN A 24 3.76 1.26 0.65
N LEU A 25 4.85 1.16 -0.13
CA LEU A 25 5.59 2.33 -0.61
C LEU A 25 4.76 3.21 -1.55
N HIS A 26 3.92 2.62 -2.40
CA HIS A 26 3.04 3.33 -3.31
C HIS A 26 1.79 3.90 -2.63
N SER A 27 1.40 3.37 -1.47
CA SER A 27 0.26 3.88 -0.71
C SER A 27 0.61 5.08 0.18
N ARG A 28 1.88 5.48 0.30
CA ARG A 28 2.30 6.61 1.14
C ARG A 28 1.73 7.95 0.67
N LEU A 29 1.29 8.79 1.58
CA LEU A 29 0.85 10.17 1.32
C LEU A 29 2.01 11.17 1.50
N ALA A 30 3.02 10.81 2.30
CA ALA A 30 4.25 11.58 2.45
C ALA A 30 5.24 11.26 1.32
N PRO A 31 6.22 12.15 1.06
CA PRO A 31 7.35 11.86 0.18
C PRO A 31 8.04 10.53 0.56
N LEU A 32 8.63 9.89 -0.43
CA LEU A 32 9.48 8.73 -0.20
C LEU A 32 10.75 9.18 0.57
N PRO A 33 11.34 8.32 1.41
CA PRO A 33 12.64 8.61 2.00
C PRO A 33 13.71 8.81 0.91
N GLU A 34 14.79 9.55 1.22
CA GLU A 34 15.81 9.95 0.22
C GLU A 34 16.50 8.78 -0.48
N ASP A 35 16.66 7.64 0.21
CA ASP A 35 17.23 6.40 -0.34
C ASP A 35 16.34 5.75 -1.42
N CYS A 36 15.09 6.20 -1.54
CA CYS A 36 14.10 5.76 -2.50
C CYS A 36 13.84 6.82 -3.59
N ALA A 37 14.65 7.88 -3.68
CA ALA A 37 14.41 9.01 -4.59
C ALA A 37 14.44 8.61 -6.08
N ASP A 38 15.21 7.58 -6.44
CA ASP A 38 15.30 7.05 -7.80
C ASP A 38 14.12 6.10 -8.15
N LEU A 39 13.30 5.73 -7.17
CA LEU A 39 12.12 4.89 -7.38
C LEU A 39 10.94 5.74 -7.87
N TRP A 40 9.94 5.07 -8.46
CA TRP A 40 8.71 5.76 -8.86
C TRP A 40 8.06 6.51 -7.70
N PRO A 41 7.54 7.73 -7.94
CA PRO A 41 6.90 8.53 -6.91
C PRO A 41 5.74 7.77 -6.28
N SER A 42 5.51 8.00 -4.99
CA SER A 42 4.37 7.37 -4.30
C SER A 42 3.07 7.66 -5.03
N PHE A 43 2.33 6.59 -5.35
CA PHE A 43 1.10 6.66 -6.14
C PHE A 43 0.01 7.48 -5.42
N ALA A 44 -0.21 7.23 -4.12
CA ALA A 44 -1.23 7.95 -3.35
C ALA A 44 -0.88 9.43 -3.17
N ALA A 45 0.37 9.76 -2.88
CA ALA A 45 0.85 11.14 -2.81
C ALA A 45 0.67 11.86 -4.17
N HIS A 46 0.94 11.16 -5.28
CA HIS A 46 0.77 11.71 -6.61
C HIS A 46 -0.70 11.99 -6.95
N ILE A 47 -1.64 11.11 -6.56
CA ILE A 47 -3.08 11.38 -6.69
C ILE A 47 -3.47 12.63 -5.92
N GLN A 48 -3.02 12.76 -4.66
CA GLN A 48 -3.34 13.92 -3.81
C GLN A 48 -2.82 15.23 -4.40
N ARG A 49 -1.66 15.20 -5.06
CA ARG A 49 -1.09 16.35 -5.77
C ARG A 49 -1.91 16.72 -7.01
N LEU A 50 -2.38 15.74 -7.78
CA LEU A 50 -3.15 15.98 -9.02
C LEU A 50 -4.62 16.35 -8.76
N ARG A 51 -5.20 15.90 -7.65
CA ARG A 51 -6.61 16.11 -7.28
C ARG A 51 -6.73 16.59 -5.85
N THR A 52 -6.47 17.88 -5.65
CA THR A 52 -6.54 18.54 -4.33
C THR A 52 -7.97 18.61 -3.79
N ASP A 53 -8.97 18.45 -4.65
CA ASP A 53 -10.39 18.37 -4.32
C ASP A 53 -10.80 17.00 -3.73
N VAL A 54 -9.97 15.97 -3.89
CA VAL A 54 -10.26 14.63 -3.42
C VAL A 54 -9.53 14.33 -2.11
N LYS A 55 -10.26 13.81 -1.12
CA LYS A 55 -9.67 13.33 0.14
C LYS A 55 -9.07 11.94 -0.05
N VAL A 56 -7.74 11.88 -0.17
CA VAL A 56 -7.01 10.60 -0.23
C VAL A 56 -6.75 10.08 1.18
N LYS A 57 -7.10 8.81 1.41
CA LYS A 57 -6.83 8.06 2.64
C LYS A 57 -6.03 6.82 2.31
N SER A 58 -5.14 6.45 3.22
CA SER A 58 -4.24 5.32 2.99
C SER A 58 -4.04 4.49 4.25
N ILE A 59 -4.02 3.18 4.06
CA ILE A 59 -3.82 2.17 5.11
C ILE A 59 -2.52 1.44 4.80
N ASN A 60 -1.58 1.48 5.73
CA ASN A 60 -0.37 0.69 5.72
C ASN A 60 -0.68 -0.73 6.23
N ILE A 61 -0.23 -1.77 5.54
CA ILE A 61 -0.42 -3.15 6.03
C ILE A 61 0.88 -3.61 6.68
N ILE A 62 0.83 -3.93 7.97
CA ILE A 62 1.99 -4.39 8.74
C ILE A 62 1.71 -5.81 9.22
N PHE A 63 2.54 -6.74 8.76
CA PHE A 63 2.54 -8.11 9.27
C PHE A 63 3.59 -8.26 10.35
N HIS A 64 3.28 -9.02 11.39
CA HIS A 64 4.20 -9.20 12.52
C HIS A 64 5.00 -10.51 12.47
N ASP A 65 4.54 -11.50 11.70
CA ASP A 65 5.21 -12.79 11.49
C ASP A 65 4.76 -13.39 10.14
N GLY A 66 5.40 -14.47 9.69
CA GLY A 66 4.98 -15.31 8.58
C GLY A 66 5.96 -15.32 7.41
N ALA A 67 5.42 -15.43 6.20
CA ALA A 67 6.23 -15.52 4.99
C ALA A 67 5.64 -14.75 3.80
N PHE A 68 6.51 -14.39 2.87
CA PHE A 68 6.15 -13.74 1.60
C PHE A 68 7.00 -14.32 0.46
N PHE A 69 6.52 -14.16 -0.78
CA PHE A 69 7.28 -14.55 -1.97
C PHE A 69 8.03 -13.34 -2.54
N ASN A 70 9.35 -13.46 -2.70
CA ASN A 70 10.17 -12.52 -3.45
C ASN A 70 11.35 -13.27 -4.07
N MET A 71 11.20 -13.69 -5.33
CA MET A 71 12.04 -14.67 -6.05
C MET A 71 12.06 -16.08 -5.43
N GLU A 72 12.01 -16.16 -4.11
CA GLU A 72 11.84 -17.37 -3.30
C GLU A 72 10.95 -17.06 -2.09
N VAL A 73 10.54 -18.09 -1.33
CA VAL A 73 9.80 -17.88 -0.08
C VAL A 73 10.76 -17.34 0.98
N ARG A 74 10.42 -16.17 1.52
CA ARG A 74 11.13 -15.48 2.60
C ARG A 74 10.29 -15.55 3.86
N ASN A 75 10.90 -15.97 4.97
CA ASN A 75 10.28 -15.91 6.29
C ASN A 75 10.76 -14.67 7.04
N PHE A 76 9.91 -14.11 7.91
CA PHE A 76 10.28 -13.01 8.78
C PHE A 76 9.52 -13.13 10.11
N VAL A 77 10.13 -12.64 11.18
CA VAL A 77 9.52 -12.58 12.51
C VAL A 77 9.82 -11.20 13.09
N SER A 78 8.80 -10.55 13.65
CA SER A 78 8.96 -9.30 14.39
C SER A 78 8.30 -9.41 15.77
N LYS A 79 7.60 -8.38 16.26
CA LYS A 79 6.93 -8.40 17.55
C LYS A 79 5.58 -9.11 17.42
N PRO A 80 5.38 -10.31 17.98
CA PRO A 80 4.14 -11.05 17.79
C PRO A 80 2.94 -10.30 18.39
N ILE A 81 1.81 -10.42 17.71
CA ILE A 81 0.51 -9.94 18.15
C ILE A 81 -0.49 -11.10 18.05
N GLN A 82 -1.50 -11.11 18.91
CA GLN A 82 -2.52 -12.18 18.89
C GLN A 82 -3.67 -11.83 17.93
N GLU A 83 -4.19 -10.61 18.02
CA GLU A 83 -5.36 -10.16 17.27
C GLU A 83 -5.02 -8.98 16.36
N PRO A 84 -5.63 -8.90 15.15
CA PRO A 84 -5.53 -7.73 14.30
C PRO A 84 -5.98 -6.44 14.99
N TYR A 85 -5.30 -5.33 14.70
CA TYR A 85 -5.74 -4.01 15.19
C TYR A 85 -5.37 -2.87 14.26
N PHE A 86 -6.07 -1.76 14.40
CA PHE A 86 -5.76 -0.51 13.70
C PHE A 86 -5.01 0.46 14.61
N SER A 87 -4.07 1.21 14.04
CA SER A 87 -3.41 2.33 14.68
C SER A 87 -3.31 3.53 13.72
N GLU A 88 -3.10 4.73 14.26
CA GLU A 88 -2.78 5.89 13.43
C GLU A 88 -1.33 5.80 12.94
N ASP A 89 -1.10 6.08 11.65
CA ASP A 89 0.23 5.89 11.04
C ASP A 89 0.74 7.10 10.25
N LYS A 90 0.63 8.27 10.87
CA LYS A 90 1.15 9.52 10.27
C LYS A 90 2.68 9.50 10.14
N LYS A 91 3.38 8.81 11.05
CA LYS A 91 4.86 8.78 11.08
C LYS A 91 5.44 8.08 9.85
N LEU A 92 4.80 6.99 9.39
CA LEU A 92 5.21 6.31 8.16
C LEU A 92 4.55 6.91 6.92
N GLY A 93 3.87 8.06 7.05
CA GLY A 93 3.29 8.77 5.91
C GLY A 93 1.98 8.17 5.42
N HIS A 94 1.26 7.41 6.23
CA HIS A 94 -0.06 6.86 5.93
C HIS A 94 -1.13 7.55 6.80
N THR A 95 -2.42 7.23 6.59
CA THR A 95 -3.46 7.68 7.53
C THR A 95 -3.55 6.74 8.73
N ALA A 96 -3.51 5.44 8.48
CA ALA A 96 -3.62 4.40 9.48
C ALA A 96 -2.73 3.22 9.11
N ALA A 97 -2.45 2.36 10.09
CA ALA A 97 -1.88 1.04 9.86
C ALA A 97 -2.87 -0.03 10.31
N LEU A 98 -3.02 -1.07 9.50
CA LEU A 98 -3.64 -2.33 9.86
C LEU A 98 -2.53 -3.32 10.21
N HIS A 99 -2.50 -3.74 11.47
CA HIS A 99 -1.58 -4.74 11.96
C HIS A 99 -2.23 -6.12 11.88
N LEU A 100 -1.52 -7.07 11.27
CA LEU A 100 -1.95 -8.44 11.09
C LEU A 100 -0.93 -9.40 11.72
N PRO A 101 -1.38 -10.47 12.40
CA PRO A 101 -0.48 -11.37 13.12
C PRO A 101 0.45 -12.12 12.16
N TYR A 102 -0.07 -12.62 11.04
CA TYR A 102 0.68 -13.47 10.11
C TYR A 102 0.49 -13.06 8.64
N ALA A 103 1.57 -13.03 7.89
CA ALA A 103 1.57 -13.04 6.43
C ALA A 103 1.61 -14.48 5.90
N THR A 104 0.87 -14.74 4.83
CA THR A 104 0.97 -15.98 4.07
C THR A 104 1.62 -15.70 2.72
N PRO A 105 2.55 -16.55 2.26
CA PRO A 105 3.18 -16.34 0.98
C PRO A 105 2.14 -16.55 -0.12
N ALA A 106 2.16 -15.68 -1.13
CA ALA A 106 1.30 -15.84 -2.29
C ALA A 106 1.56 -17.23 -2.92
N THR A 107 0.50 -18.03 -3.01
CA THR A 107 0.54 -19.29 -3.75
C THR A 107 0.01 -19.02 -5.14
N PHE A 108 0.83 -19.30 -6.15
CA PHE A 108 0.39 -19.22 -7.53
C PHE A 108 -0.36 -20.51 -7.88
N LEU A 109 -1.54 -20.40 -8.50
CA LEU A 109 -2.28 -21.57 -8.99
C LEU A 109 -1.47 -22.37 -10.02
N SER A 110 -0.47 -21.74 -10.64
CA SER A 110 0.54 -22.38 -11.49
C SER A 110 1.81 -21.51 -11.45
N PRO A 111 3.02 -22.10 -11.37
CA PRO A 111 4.26 -21.32 -11.45
C PRO A 111 4.36 -20.63 -12.82
N PRO A 112 4.83 -19.38 -12.89
CA PRO A 112 5.04 -18.70 -14.17
C PRO A 112 6.11 -19.46 -14.98
N SER A 113 5.73 -19.88 -16.19
CA SER A 113 6.58 -20.50 -17.20
C SER A 113 7.57 -19.52 -17.82
#